data_AF-A0A1V3IZ95-F1
#
_entry.id   AF-A0A1V3IZ95-F1
#
_cell.length_a   1.000
_cell.length_b   1.000
_cell.length_c   1.000
_cell.angle_alpha   90.00
_cell.angle_beta   90.00
_cell.angle_gamma   90.00
#
_symmetry.space_group_name_H-M   'P 1'
#
loop_
_entity.id
_entity.type
_entity.pdbx_description
1 polymer ?
#
loop_
_entity_poly.entity_id
_entity_poly.type
_entity_poly.pdbx_seq_one_letter_code
_entity_poly.pdbx_strand_id
1 'polypeptide(L)'
;MLSEKEIEALKNGAYGITREGYKAKYLGVREGEDEVFHTWVIYNENGSIKEAIDAYDTFVSYYRNGEDRDDIIGLWQDKPEPFDLEKVLNGEPFKVSHEKRFAAKKVENSLIYYSINEDGELDRIFRDDIPFLQENAFMWKESEPVKSNADALPKPIREF
;
A
#
# COMPACT_ATOMS: atom_id res chain seq x y z
N MET A 1 -5.51 -1.08 -6.53
CA MET A 1 -5.20 -0.63 -7.91
C MET A 1 -4.99 0.87 -7.85
N LEU A 2 -3.92 1.40 -8.44
CA LEU A 2 -3.62 2.84 -8.43
C LEU A 2 -4.69 3.61 -9.20
N SER A 3 -5.03 4.81 -8.73
CA SER A 3 -5.87 5.76 -9.48
C SER A 3 -5.09 6.39 -10.63
N GLU A 4 -5.79 6.88 -11.66
CA GLU A 4 -5.17 7.59 -12.79
C GLU A 4 -4.30 8.77 -12.33
N LYS A 5 -4.77 9.51 -11.31
CA LYS A 5 -4.03 10.62 -10.71
C LYS A 5 -2.70 10.16 -10.09
N GLU A 6 -2.68 9.02 -9.42
CA GLU A 6 -1.46 8.46 -8.86
C GLU A 6 -0.51 7.98 -9.97
N ILE A 7 -1.04 7.33 -11.01
CA ILE A 7 -0.25 6.91 -12.17
C ILE A 7 0.39 8.12 -12.86
N GLU A 8 -0.35 9.21 -13.09
CA GLU A 8 0.20 10.44 -13.65
C GLU A 8 1.25 11.08 -12.74
N ALA A 9 1.03 11.11 -11.43
CA ALA A 9 2.02 11.63 -10.48
C ALA A 9 3.32 10.82 -10.53
N LEU A 10 3.24 9.48 -10.57
CA LEU A 10 4.39 8.59 -10.70
C LEU A 10 5.13 8.83 -12.01
N LYS A 11 4.42 8.95 -13.14
CA LYS A 11 4.99 9.28 -14.45
C LYS A 11 5.68 10.65 -14.46
N ASN A 12 5.18 11.60 -13.68
CA ASN A 12 5.75 12.92 -13.50
C ASN A 12 6.88 12.97 -12.45
N GLY A 13 7.37 11.81 -11.99
CA GLY A 13 8.55 11.70 -11.14
C GLY A 13 8.27 11.69 -9.64
N ALA A 14 6.99 11.61 -9.23
CA ALA A 14 6.68 11.29 -7.84
C ALA A 14 7.23 9.90 -7.48
N TYR A 15 7.59 9.72 -6.22
CA TYR A 15 7.96 8.40 -5.72
C TYR A 15 6.70 7.61 -5.39
N GLY A 16 6.74 6.30 -5.65
CA GLY A 16 5.75 5.33 -5.21
C GLY A 16 6.19 4.62 -3.93
N ILE A 17 5.25 3.91 -3.32
CA ILE A 17 5.52 2.96 -2.23
C ILE A 17 5.16 1.55 -2.70
N THR A 18 6.09 0.61 -2.50
CA THR A 18 5.82 -0.80 -2.78
C THR A 18 4.93 -1.40 -1.69
N ARG A 19 4.41 -2.59 -1.94
CA ARG A 19 3.63 -3.37 -0.98
C ARG A 19 4.41 -3.64 0.32
N GLU A 20 5.71 -3.94 0.23
CA GLU A 20 6.63 -4.08 1.37
C GLU A 20 7.06 -2.74 2.00
N GLY A 21 6.61 -1.60 1.50
CA GLY A 21 6.93 -0.30 2.07
C GLY A 21 8.23 0.33 1.57
N TYR A 22 8.83 -0.22 0.51
CA TYR A 22 10.02 0.37 -0.11
C TYR A 22 9.65 1.56 -0.99
N LYS A 23 10.59 2.50 -1.11
CA LYS A 23 10.45 3.64 -2.01
C LYS A 23 10.72 3.19 -3.43
N ALA A 24 9.87 3.59 -4.37
CA ALA A 24 10.04 3.28 -5.79
C ALA A 24 10.01 4.54 -6.65
N LYS A 25 10.71 4.55 -7.78
CA LYS A 25 10.70 5.64 -8.75
C LYS A 25 10.53 5.10 -10.16
N TYR A 26 9.61 5.70 -10.90
CA TYR A 26 9.43 5.41 -12.31
C TYR A 26 10.58 6.01 -13.12
N LEU A 27 11.21 5.20 -13.96
CA LEU A 27 12.30 5.63 -14.84
C LEU A 27 11.83 5.93 -16.26
N GLY A 28 10.75 5.30 -16.71
CA GLY A 28 10.26 5.46 -18.07
C GLY A 28 9.87 4.14 -18.70
N VAL A 29 9.82 4.16 -20.02
CA VAL A 29 9.46 3.02 -20.85
C VAL A 29 10.71 2.46 -21.52
N ARG A 30 10.85 1.14 -21.51
CA ARG A 30 11.82 0.40 -22.28
C ARG A 30 11.09 -0.37 -23.38
N GLU A 31 11.49 -0.12 -24.62
CA GLU A 31 10.99 -0.87 -25.78
C GLU A 31 11.80 -2.17 -25.94
N GLY A 32 11.11 -3.31 -25.87
CA GLY A 32 11.63 -4.61 -26.31
C GLY A 32 11.23 -4.90 -27.75
N GLU A 33 11.64 -6.07 -28.27
CA GLU A 33 11.33 -6.47 -29.66
C GLU A 33 9.82 -6.65 -29.90
N ASP A 34 9.06 -7.12 -28.91
CA ASP A 34 7.62 -7.41 -29.02
C ASP A 34 6.75 -6.77 -27.90
N GLU A 35 7.36 -6.18 -26.88
CA GLU A 35 6.66 -5.67 -25.68
C GLU A 35 7.25 -4.35 -25.16
N VAL A 36 6.39 -3.57 -24.51
CA VAL A 36 6.72 -2.29 -23.89
C VAL A 36 6.73 -2.47 -22.38
N PHE A 37 7.86 -2.19 -21.73
CA PHE A 37 8.04 -2.36 -20.28
C PHE A 37 8.12 -1.01 -19.58
N HIS A 38 7.34 -0.82 -18.52
CA HIS A 38 7.51 0.30 -17.61
C HIS A 38 8.63 0.00 -16.60
N THR A 39 9.73 0.76 -16.61
CA THR A 39 10.89 0.51 -15.75
C THR A 39 10.81 1.31 -14.44
N TRP A 40 11.19 0.66 -13.35
CA TRP A 40 11.19 1.20 -11.98
C TRP A 40 12.51 0.95 -11.27
N VAL A 41 12.83 1.81 -10.31
CA VAL A 41 13.90 1.60 -9.34
C VAL A 41 13.32 1.57 -7.94
N ILE A 42 13.64 0.54 -7.18
CA ILE A 42 13.29 0.39 -5.78
C ILE A 42 14.53 0.70 -4.94
N TYR A 43 14.34 1.46 -3.86
CA TYR A 43 15.40 1.89 -2.96
C TYR A 43 15.31 1.16 -1.63
N ASN A 44 16.47 0.84 -1.07
CA ASN A 44 16.63 0.49 0.35
C ASN A 44 16.30 1.71 1.23
N GLU A 45 16.11 1.48 2.52
CA GLU A 45 15.84 2.54 3.50
C GLU A 45 16.94 3.60 3.56
N ASN A 46 18.20 3.19 3.37
CA ASN A 46 19.35 4.09 3.33
C ASN A 46 19.47 4.88 2.00
N GLY A 47 18.52 4.74 1.09
CA GLY A 47 18.48 5.42 -0.21
C GLY A 47 19.35 4.81 -1.31
N SER A 48 20.06 3.70 -1.03
CA SER A 48 20.75 2.94 -2.09
C SER A 48 19.74 2.18 -2.95
N ILE A 49 20.13 1.86 -4.19
CA ILE A 49 19.29 1.07 -5.08
C ILE A 49 19.24 -0.37 -4.54
N LYS A 50 18.02 -0.83 -4.21
CA LYS A 50 17.74 -2.24 -3.88
C LYS A 50 17.68 -3.04 -5.17
N GLU A 51 16.88 -2.56 -6.11
CA GLU A 51 16.55 -3.30 -7.33
C GLU A 51 16.08 -2.35 -8.44
N ALA A 52 16.24 -2.77 -9.69
CA ALA A 52 15.60 -2.16 -10.85
C ALA A 52 14.70 -3.21 -11.50
N ILE A 53 13.42 -2.88 -11.67
CA ILE A 53 12.41 -3.81 -12.17
C ILE A 53 11.84 -3.25 -13.46
N ASP A 54 11.86 -4.06 -14.52
CA ASP A 54 11.09 -3.82 -15.73
C ASP A 54 9.69 -4.42 -15.50
N ALA A 55 8.72 -3.56 -15.20
CA ALA A 55 7.42 -3.92 -14.66
C ALA A 55 6.27 -3.39 -15.54
N TYR A 56 5.72 -4.28 -16.38
CA TYR A 56 4.35 -4.24 -16.95
C TYR A 56 4.04 -3.32 -18.12
N ASP A 57 2.94 -3.69 -18.78
CA ASP A 57 2.23 -2.93 -19.80
C ASP A 57 1.37 -1.78 -19.22
N THR A 58 0.99 -1.79 -17.91
CA THR A 58 -0.13 -0.95 -17.42
C THR A 58 -0.14 -0.45 -15.96
N PHE A 59 0.92 -0.54 -15.14
CA PHE A 59 0.88 -0.17 -13.69
C PHE A 59 -0.08 -1.04 -12.84
N VAL A 60 -0.48 -2.19 -13.38
CA VAL A 60 -1.31 -3.20 -12.73
C VAL A 60 -0.40 -4.39 -12.36
N SER A 61 -0.59 -4.91 -11.14
CA SER A 61 0.10 -6.05 -10.48
C SER A 61 0.74 -7.10 -11.40
N TYR A 62 1.83 -7.74 -10.92
CA TYR A 62 2.51 -8.82 -11.66
C TYR A 62 1.56 -9.88 -12.17
N TYR A 63 1.67 -10.13 -13.49
CA TYR A 63 1.42 -11.39 -14.20
C TYR A 63 0.74 -12.44 -13.32
N ARG A 64 -0.51 -12.78 -13.67
CA ARG A 64 -1.28 -13.93 -13.12
C ARG A 64 -1.86 -13.74 -11.71
N ASN A 65 -2.87 -12.86 -11.57
CA ASN A 65 -3.84 -12.91 -10.47
C ASN A 65 -3.26 -12.99 -9.04
N GLY A 66 -2.04 -12.48 -8.82
CA GLY A 66 -1.33 -12.57 -7.54
C GLY A 66 -0.81 -11.20 -7.10
N GLU A 67 -0.80 -10.97 -5.78
CA GLU A 67 -0.17 -9.81 -5.18
C GLU A 67 1.33 -10.08 -4.99
N ASP A 68 2.19 -9.18 -5.49
CA ASP A 68 3.65 -9.26 -5.31
C ASP A 68 4.14 -8.22 -4.29
N ARG A 69 5.21 -8.54 -3.58
CA ARG A 69 5.83 -7.68 -2.56
C ARG A 69 6.37 -6.35 -3.11
N ASP A 70 6.73 -6.33 -4.39
CA ASP A 70 7.30 -5.17 -5.06
C ASP A 70 6.23 -4.38 -5.86
N ASP A 71 4.95 -4.78 -5.79
CA ASP A 71 3.81 -4.06 -6.36
C ASP A 71 3.78 -2.60 -5.88
N ILE A 72 3.63 -1.63 -6.78
CA ILE A 72 3.44 -0.21 -6.41
C ILE A 72 1.97 0.02 -6.04
N ILE A 73 1.71 0.32 -4.77
CA ILE A 73 0.35 0.40 -4.22
C ILE A 73 -0.10 1.82 -3.89
N GLY A 74 0.77 2.82 -4.03
CA GLY A 74 0.43 4.23 -3.83
C GLY A 74 1.62 5.17 -4.03
N LEU A 75 1.44 6.44 -3.68
CA LEU A 75 2.50 7.45 -3.67
C LEU A 75 3.28 7.43 -2.35
N TRP A 76 4.60 7.66 -2.42
CA TRP A 76 5.47 7.76 -1.24
C TRP A 76 5.16 8.95 -0.34
N GLN A 77 4.58 10.02 -0.88
CA GLN A 77 4.11 11.13 -0.03
C GLN A 77 2.95 10.72 0.89
N ASP A 78 2.26 9.62 0.54
CA ASP A 78 1.32 8.93 1.41
C ASP A 78 1.99 7.83 2.24
N LYS A 79 3.32 7.92 2.45
CA LYS A 79 4.06 7.02 3.35
C LYS A 79 3.32 6.98 4.69
N PRO A 80 2.93 5.79 5.15
CA PRO A 80 2.21 5.67 6.39
C PRO A 80 3.13 6.13 7.52
N GLU A 81 2.57 6.88 8.49
CA GLU A 81 3.36 7.36 9.62
C GLU A 81 4.03 6.17 10.32
N PRO A 82 5.29 6.29 10.78
CA PRO A 82 5.94 5.22 11.53
C PRO A 82 5.09 4.78 12.72
N PHE A 83 5.16 3.50 13.08
CA PHE A 83 4.46 2.98 14.24
C PHE A 83 4.77 3.80 15.49
N ASP A 84 3.71 4.31 16.12
CA ASP A 84 3.76 5.09 17.34
C ASP A 84 3.03 4.33 18.45
N LEU A 85 3.79 3.80 19.40
CA LEU A 85 3.26 3.01 20.50
C LEU A 85 2.28 3.82 21.38
N GLU A 86 2.53 5.12 21.57
CA GLU A 86 1.69 5.96 22.42
C GLU A 86 0.34 6.19 21.76
N LYS A 87 0.31 6.56 20.48
CA LYS A 87 -0.92 6.70 19.70
C LYS A 87 -1.73 5.40 19.67
N VAL A 88 -1.05 4.28 19.42
CA VAL A 88 -1.68 2.96 19.34
C VAL A 88 -2.30 2.53 20.68
N LEU A 89 -1.61 2.76 21.81
CA LEU A 89 -2.17 2.48 23.13
C LEU A 89 -3.35 3.40 23.50
N ASN A 90 -3.45 4.58 22.88
CA ASN A 90 -4.59 5.48 23.00
C ASN A 90 -5.75 5.14 22.04
N GLY A 91 -5.66 4.01 21.33
CA GLY A 91 -6.75 3.48 20.49
C GLY A 91 -6.66 3.86 19.01
N GLU A 92 -5.60 4.54 18.57
CA GLU A 92 -5.39 4.76 17.14
C GLU A 92 -5.05 3.43 16.44
N PRO A 93 -5.65 3.16 15.27
CA PRO A 93 -5.35 1.97 14.51
C PRO A 93 -3.96 2.03 13.89
N PHE A 94 -3.38 0.86 13.70
CA PHE A 94 -2.12 0.67 12.97
C PHE A 94 -2.27 -0.47 11.97
N LYS A 95 -1.25 -0.68 11.15
CA LYS A 95 -1.13 -1.85 10.28
C LYS A 95 0.18 -2.55 10.50
N VAL A 96 0.09 -3.87 10.43
CA VAL A 96 1.21 -4.77 10.15
C VAL A 96 0.88 -5.41 8.81
N SER A 97 1.75 -5.25 7.81
CA SER A 97 1.41 -5.45 6.39
C SER A 97 0.20 -4.58 5.95
N HIS A 98 -0.91 -5.18 5.49
CA HIS A 98 -2.08 -4.46 4.96
C HIS A 98 -3.30 -4.50 5.86
N GLU A 99 -3.24 -5.23 6.97
CA GLU A 99 -4.41 -5.42 7.82
C GLU A 99 -4.48 -4.33 8.89
N LYS A 100 -5.64 -3.68 9.00
CA LYS A 100 -5.94 -2.75 10.09
C LYS A 100 -6.01 -3.51 11.41
N ARG A 101 -5.28 -3.02 12.41
CA ARG A 101 -5.17 -3.60 13.75
C ARG A 101 -5.40 -2.55 14.82
N PHE A 102 -5.76 -3.03 16.02
CA PHE A 102 -5.97 -2.23 17.21
C PHE A 102 -5.24 -2.84 18.39
N ALA A 103 -4.62 -2.01 19.24
CA ALA A 103 -4.00 -2.51 20.45
C ALA A 103 -5.04 -2.86 21.51
N ALA A 104 -4.82 -3.98 22.19
CA ALA A 104 -5.56 -4.36 23.39
C ALA A 104 -4.78 -3.95 24.65
N LYS A 105 -3.50 -4.32 24.74
CA LYS A 105 -2.63 -3.93 25.87
C LYS A 105 -1.15 -4.20 25.59
N LYS A 106 -0.29 -3.43 26.26
CA LYS A 106 1.14 -3.73 26.38
C LYS A 106 1.40 -4.73 27.51
N VAL A 107 2.26 -5.72 27.26
CA VAL A 107 2.77 -6.64 28.28
C VAL A 107 4.29 -6.70 28.14
N GLU A 108 5.01 -6.18 29.14
CA GLU A 108 6.47 -6.07 29.12
C GLU A 108 6.97 -5.38 27.85
N ASN A 109 7.69 -6.11 27.00
CA ASN A 109 8.23 -5.62 25.73
C ASN A 109 7.42 -6.11 24.51
N SER A 110 6.23 -6.66 24.71
CA SER A 110 5.33 -7.09 23.64
C SER A 110 4.03 -6.29 23.66
N LEU A 111 3.37 -6.23 22.51
CA LEU A 111 2.04 -5.67 22.35
C LEU A 111 1.06 -6.79 22.00
N ILE A 112 -0.07 -6.85 22.71
CA ILE A 112 -1.22 -7.67 22.33
C ILE A 112 -2.17 -6.77 21.55
N TYR A 113 -2.54 -7.21 20.35
CA TYR A 113 -3.40 -6.47 19.43
C TYR A 113 -4.30 -7.41 18.62
N TYR A 114 -5.26 -6.85 17.90
CA TYR A 114 -6.29 -7.63 17.20
C TYR A 114 -6.74 -7.01 15.88
N SER A 115 -7.33 -7.83 15.00
CA SER A 115 -8.13 -7.37 13.84
C SER A 115 -9.62 -7.50 14.11
N ILE A 116 -10.36 -6.71 13.36
CA ILE A 116 -11.82 -6.77 13.28
C ILE A 116 -12.17 -7.11 11.82
N ASN A 117 -13.16 -7.96 11.59
CA ASN A 117 -13.68 -8.27 10.25
C ASN A 117 -14.62 -7.15 9.75
N GLU A 118 -15.16 -7.33 8.54
CA GLU A 118 -16.07 -6.35 7.91
C GLU A 118 -17.38 -6.14 8.70
N ASP A 119 -17.81 -7.16 9.45
CA ASP A 119 -19.01 -7.12 10.29
C ASP A 119 -18.79 -6.43 11.64
N GLY A 120 -17.56 -5.99 11.93
CA GLY A 120 -17.20 -5.35 13.19
C GLY A 120 -16.89 -6.33 14.33
N GLU A 121 -16.74 -7.62 14.03
CA GLU A 121 -16.43 -8.66 15.02
C GLU A 121 -14.92 -8.94 15.11
N LEU A 122 -14.48 -9.38 16.29
CA LEU A 122 -13.11 -9.81 16.53
C LEU A 122 -12.75 -10.98 15.60
N ASP A 123 -11.77 -10.77 14.73
CA ASP A 123 -11.27 -11.81 13.82
C ASP A 123 -10.12 -12.59 14.47
N ARG A 124 -9.01 -11.90 14.78
CA ARG A 124 -7.79 -12.53 15.29
C ARG A 124 -7.09 -11.69 16.35
N ILE A 125 -6.37 -12.36 17.26
CA ILE A 125 -5.51 -11.77 18.27
C ILE A 125 -4.06 -12.17 18.01
N PHE A 126 -3.15 -11.22 18.18
CA PHE A 126 -1.72 -11.36 17.96
C PHE A 126 -0.95 -10.89 19.19
N ARG A 127 0.29 -11.34 19.26
CA ARG A 127 1.27 -10.85 20.23
C ARG A 127 2.63 -10.83 19.55
N ASP A 128 3.16 -9.64 19.36
CA ASP A 128 4.51 -9.42 18.83
C ASP A 128 5.31 -8.50 19.73
N ASP A 129 6.63 -8.58 19.60
CA ASP A 129 7.56 -7.73 20.31
C ASP A 129 7.52 -6.30 19.76
N ILE A 130 7.59 -5.32 20.66
CA ILE A 130 7.53 -3.89 20.31
C ILE A 130 8.65 -3.51 19.34
N PRO A 131 9.92 -3.97 19.49
CA PRO A 131 10.95 -3.70 18.49
C PRO A 131 10.60 -4.20 17.08
N PHE A 132 10.00 -5.39 16.96
CA PHE A 132 9.53 -5.90 15.67
C PHE A 132 8.46 -4.99 15.08
N LEU A 133 7.50 -4.53 15.89
CA LEU A 133 6.46 -3.61 15.42
C LEU A 133 7.01 -2.23 15.05
N GLN A 134 8.02 -1.73 15.76
CA GLN A 134 8.67 -0.47 15.41
C GLN A 134 9.35 -0.50 14.03
N GLU A 135 9.81 -1.67 13.61
CA GLU A 135 10.46 -1.88 12.31
C GLU A 135 9.45 -2.24 11.20
N ASN A 136 8.37 -2.96 11.53
CA ASN A 136 7.51 -3.60 10.52
C ASN A 136 6.07 -3.08 10.50
N ALA A 137 5.68 -2.25 11.45
CA ALA A 137 4.35 -1.67 11.54
C ALA A 137 4.34 -0.18 11.20
N PHE A 138 3.17 0.31 10.81
CA PHE A 138 2.94 1.73 10.51
C PHE A 138 1.57 2.14 11.02
N MET A 139 1.36 3.44 11.28
CA MET A 139 0.03 3.94 11.63
C MET A 139 -0.95 3.74 10.47
N TRP A 140 -2.20 3.46 10.80
CA TRP A 140 -3.26 3.32 9.81
C TRP A 140 -3.75 4.70 9.40
N LYS A 141 -3.73 4.98 8.10
CA LYS A 141 -4.39 6.14 7.50
C LYS A 141 -5.63 5.63 6.78
N GLU A 142 -6.80 6.20 7.04
CA GLU A 142 -7.97 5.86 6.23
C GLU A 142 -7.70 6.26 4.78
N SER A 143 -7.94 5.31 3.87
CA SER A 143 -7.93 5.61 2.44
C SER A 143 -8.93 6.71 2.18
N GLU A 144 -8.58 7.69 1.36
CA GLU A 144 -9.58 8.63 0.86
C GLU A 144 -10.73 7.83 0.25
N PRO A 145 -12.00 8.16 0.55
CA PRO A 145 -13.12 7.44 -0.01
C PRO A 145 -13.02 7.57 -1.53
N VAL A 146 -12.80 6.45 -2.20
CA VAL A 146 -12.95 6.36 -3.65
C VAL A 146 -14.41 6.71 -3.91
N LYS A 147 -14.67 7.92 -4.37
CA LYS A 147 -15.99 8.26 -4.91
C LYS A 147 -16.25 7.23 -6.00
N SER A 148 -17.26 6.38 -5.77
CA SER A 148 -17.70 5.49 -6.82
C SER A 148 -18.06 6.37 -8.03
N ASN A 149 -17.40 6.15 -9.16
CA ASN A 149 -17.79 6.75 -10.44
C ASN A 149 -19.09 6.09 -10.93
N ALA A 150 -20.13 6.10 -10.09
CA ALA A 150 -21.45 5.58 -10.41
C ALA A 150 -22.26 6.56 -11.29
N ASP A 151 -21.71 7.74 -11.61
CA ASP A 151 -22.40 8.78 -12.39
C ASP A 151 -22.14 8.72 -13.91
N ALA A 152 -21.44 7.70 -14.42
CA ALA A 152 -21.13 7.60 -15.86
C ALA A 152 -21.81 6.43 -16.60
N LEU A 153 -22.81 5.76 -16.01
CA LEU A 153 -23.64 4.84 -16.80
C LEU A 153 -24.70 5.64 -17.57
N PRO A 154 -24.66 5.64 -18.92
CA PRO A 154 -25.71 6.30 -19.69
C PRO A 154 -27.05 5.65 -19.34
N LYS A 155 -28.05 6.48 -19.06
CA LYS A 155 -29.41 6.03 -18.78
C LYS A 155 -29.90 5.17 -19.96
N PRO A 156 -30.59 4.04 -19.71
CA PRO A 156 -31.09 3.19 -20.78
C PRO A 156 -32.03 3.99 -21.68
N ILE A 157 -31.77 3.92 -22.98
CA ILE A 157 -32.62 4.54 -24.00
C ILE A 157 -34.01 3.91 -23.90
N ARG A 158 -35.01 4.72 -23.55
CA ARG A 158 -36.42 4.36 -23.59
C ARG A 158 -37.10 5.16 -24.69
N GLU A 159 -36.92 4.75 -25.94
CA GLU A 159 -37.81 5.14 -27.02
C GLU A 159 -38.05 3.90 -27.92
N PHE A 160 -39.32 3.51 -28.03
CA PHE A 160 -39.89 2.68 -29.08
C PHE A 160 -41.06 3.44 -29.67
#